data_AF-C9RQY0-F1
#
_entry.id   AF-C9RQY0-F1
#
_cell.length_a   1.000
_cell.length_b   1.000
_cell.length_c   1.000
_cell.angle_alpha   90.00
_cell.angle_beta   90.00
_cell.angle_gamma   90.00
#
_symmetry.space_group_name_H-M   'P 1'
#
loop_
_entity.id
_entity.type
_entity.pdbx_description
1 polymer ?
#
loop_
_entity_poly.entity_id
_entity_poly.type
_entity_poly.pdbx_seq_one_letter_code
_entity_poly.pdbx_strand_id
1 'polypeptide(L)'
;MSLQKEKIVARDRDHLRQIVFESIEKYGPNCDLNFIDVSQVTDMYCIFSGPNSVFNGDISGWDVSNVESMNDMFHGSQFNGDISGWNVSKVQDMSYMFQSSAFNGDIGNWNVSNVGNMSCMFLDSQFNRDISRWDVSSVFDMSNMFAHSQFNGDISQWNVSNVKMMIEMFSFSQFTGDISGWNFSKDVCVFDMFYGSLMELKGRPLEWCKNLEEEWQKNHPPVSDDELGDDLPF
;
A
#
# COMPACT_ATOMS: atom_id res chain seq x y z
N MET A 1 24.48 -24.15 -24.46
CA MET A 1 25.01 -24.12 -23.07
C MET A 1 24.34 -22.96 -22.37
N SER A 2 23.34 -23.24 -21.52
CA SER A 2 22.81 -22.25 -20.59
C SER A 2 23.87 -22.05 -19.52
N LEU A 3 24.46 -20.85 -19.46
CA LEU A 3 25.20 -20.44 -18.28
C LEU A 3 24.17 -20.30 -17.16
N GLN A 4 24.09 -21.28 -16.27
CA GLN A 4 23.52 -21.03 -14.95
C GLN A 4 24.39 -19.92 -14.34
N LYS A 5 23.90 -18.67 -14.40
CA LYS A 5 24.45 -17.60 -13.57
C LYS A 5 24.32 -18.11 -12.14
N GLU A 6 25.44 -18.18 -11.44
CA GLU A 6 25.49 -18.57 -10.04
C GLU A 6 24.52 -17.66 -9.26
N LYS A 7 23.59 -18.27 -8.50
CA LYS A 7 22.63 -17.50 -7.72
C LYS A 7 23.37 -16.77 -6.60
N ILE A 8 23.09 -15.48 -6.42
CA ILE A 8 23.61 -14.70 -5.29
C ILE A 8 22.56 -14.70 -4.19
N VAL A 9 22.89 -15.25 -3.02
CA VAL A 9 21.97 -15.28 -1.87
C VAL A 9 22.02 -13.94 -1.15
N ALA A 10 20.89 -13.22 -1.14
CA ALA A 10 20.70 -12.05 -0.30
C ALA A 10 20.57 -12.50 1.17
N ARG A 11 21.34 -11.88 2.06
CA ARG A 11 21.47 -12.31 3.47
C ARG A 11 20.51 -11.55 4.37
N ASP A 12 20.17 -10.34 3.97
CA ASP A 12 19.32 -9.37 4.63
C ASP A 12 18.92 -8.29 3.61
N ARG A 13 18.13 -7.32 4.06
CA ARG A 13 17.65 -6.19 3.24
C ARG A 13 18.80 -5.36 2.66
N ASP A 14 19.82 -5.06 3.45
CA ASP A 14 20.88 -4.14 3.03
C ASP A 14 21.80 -4.81 1.98
N HIS A 15 22.07 -6.11 2.15
CA HIS A 15 22.75 -6.92 1.14
C HIS A 15 21.92 -7.01 -0.15
N LEU A 16 20.61 -7.24 -0.06
CA LEU A 16 19.71 -7.23 -1.23
C LEU A 16 19.79 -5.88 -1.95
N ARG A 17 19.63 -4.77 -1.21
CA ARG A 17 19.67 -3.42 -1.77
C ARG A 17 20.98 -3.13 -2.49
N GLN A 18 22.11 -3.55 -1.92
CA GLN A 18 23.41 -3.41 -2.55
C GLN A 18 23.51 -4.18 -3.87
N ILE A 19 23.12 -5.47 -3.88
CA ILE A 19 23.18 -6.30 -5.10
C ILE A 19 22.26 -5.72 -6.18
N VAL A 20 21.05 -5.30 -5.82
CA VAL A 20 20.10 -4.66 -6.73
C VAL A 20 20.70 -3.39 -7.34
N PHE A 21 21.23 -2.49 -6.51
CA PHE A 21 21.84 -1.25 -6.96
C PHE A 21 23.01 -1.49 -7.93
N GLU A 22 23.97 -2.33 -7.55
CA GLU A 22 25.12 -2.68 -8.39
C GLU A 22 24.70 -3.33 -9.71
N SER A 23 23.62 -4.13 -9.68
CA SER A 23 23.08 -4.79 -10.87
C SER A 23 22.42 -3.80 -11.82
N ILE A 24 21.65 -2.85 -11.30
CA ILE A 24 21.03 -1.78 -12.09
C ILE A 24 22.11 -0.87 -12.70
N GLU A 25 23.14 -0.50 -11.94
CA GLU A 25 24.25 0.30 -12.47
C GLU A 25 25.00 -0.42 -13.61
N LYS A 26 25.20 -1.73 -13.46
CA LYS A 26 25.99 -2.53 -14.40
C LYS A 26 25.22 -2.95 -15.65
N TYR A 27 23.95 -3.31 -15.49
CA TYR A 27 23.14 -3.94 -16.54
C TYR A 27 21.96 -3.07 -17.00
N GLY A 28 21.74 -1.93 -16.37
CA GLY A 28 20.68 -0.99 -16.68
C GLY A 28 19.36 -1.26 -15.96
N PRO A 29 18.38 -0.35 -16.09
CA PRO A 29 17.12 -0.38 -15.34
C PRO A 29 16.19 -1.55 -15.67
N ASN A 30 16.35 -2.18 -16.83
CA ASN A 30 15.51 -3.30 -17.28
C ASN A 30 16.20 -4.67 -17.07
N CYS A 31 17.22 -4.75 -16.21
CA CYS A 31 17.96 -5.99 -16.01
C CYS A 31 17.14 -7.06 -15.29
N ASP A 32 17.34 -8.32 -15.68
CA ASP A 32 16.76 -9.48 -14.99
C ASP A 32 17.51 -9.73 -13.67
N LEU A 33 16.78 -9.66 -12.55
CA LEU A 33 17.29 -9.83 -11.20
C LEU A 33 16.92 -11.20 -10.59
N ASN A 34 16.38 -12.13 -11.38
CA ASN A 34 16.01 -13.48 -10.91
C ASN A 34 17.22 -14.37 -10.55
N PHE A 35 18.45 -13.89 -10.77
CA PHE A 35 19.66 -14.55 -10.25
C PHE A 35 19.89 -14.27 -8.76
N ILE A 36 19.18 -13.32 -8.17
CA ILE A 36 19.24 -13.04 -6.73
C ILE A 36 18.27 -13.98 -6.01
N ASP A 37 18.79 -14.79 -5.10
CA ASP A 37 18.00 -15.60 -4.20
C ASP A 37 17.63 -14.76 -2.97
N VAL A 38 16.34 -14.39 -2.89
CA VAL A 38 15.78 -13.56 -1.81
C VAL A 38 15.07 -14.39 -0.73
N SER A 39 15.15 -15.72 -0.79
CA SER A 39 14.40 -16.62 0.11
C SER A 39 14.74 -16.48 1.60
N GLN A 40 15.86 -15.84 1.94
CA GLN A 40 16.27 -15.56 3.33
C GLN A 40 15.89 -14.16 3.81
N VAL A 41 15.38 -13.30 2.92
CA VAL A 41 15.06 -11.90 3.24
C VAL A 41 13.67 -11.84 3.88
N THR A 42 13.58 -11.20 5.04
CA THR A 42 12.30 -10.97 5.75
C THR A 42 11.81 -9.51 5.64
N ASP A 43 12.67 -8.58 5.24
CA ASP A 43 12.38 -7.15 5.12
C ASP A 43 12.79 -6.66 3.71
N MET A 44 11.83 -6.14 2.96
CA MET A 44 12.02 -5.53 1.63
C MET A 44 11.75 -4.02 1.62
N TYR A 45 11.85 -3.37 2.78
CA TYR A 45 11.69 -1.93 2.91
C TYR A 45 12.50 -1.15 1.87
N CYS A 46 11.83 -0.29 1.11
CA CYS A 46 12.45 0.68 0.19
C CYS A 46 13.39 0.11 -0.90
N ILE A 47 13.35 -1.18 -1.24
CA ILE A 47 14.31 -1.77 -2.20
C ILE A 47 14.30 -1.06 -3.57
N PHE A 48 13.12 -0.65 -4.06
CA PHE A 48 12.94 0.06 -5.33
C PHE A 48 12.28 1.44 -5.17
N SER A 49 12.39 2.06 -3.98
CA SER A 49 11.74 3.33 -3.66
C SER A 49 12.40 4.56 -4.30
N GLY A 50 11.58 5.57 -4.58
CA GLY A 50 11.92 6.92 -4.99
C GLY A 50 11.48 7.26 -6.41
N PRO A 51 11.18 8.54 -6.72
CA PRO A 51 10.77 8.99 -8.05
C PRO A 51 11.85 8.81 -9.13
N ASN A 52 13.11 8.64 -8.71
CA ASN A 52 14.25 8.35 -9.59
C ASN A 52 14.49 6.84 -9.75
N SER A 53 13.69 6.00 -9.11
CA SER A 53 13.73 4.55 -9.29
C SER A 53 13.12 4.20 -10.65
N VAL A 54 14.03 4.05 -11.62
CA VAL A 54 13.70 3.71 -13.01
C VAL A 54 13.69 2.20 -13.26
N PHE A 55 13.84 1.38 -12.22
CA PHE A 55 13.88 -0.07 -12.37
C PHE A 55 12.56 -0.60 -12.91
N ASN A 56 12.63 -1.39 -13.98
CA ASN A 56 11.49 -2.06 -14.59
C ASN A 56 11.89 -3.43 -15.19
N GLY A 57 12.91 -4.05 -14.59
CA GLY A 57 13.39 -5.38 -14.95
C GLY A 57 12.57 -6.51 -14.35
N ASP A 58 12.98 -7.75 -14.63
CA ASP A 58 12.26 -8.95 -14.19
C ASP A 58 12.69 -9.38 -12.78
N ILE A 59 11.69 -9.52 -11.89
CA ILE A 59 11.78 -10.04 -10.51
C ILE A 59 10.68 -11.10 -10.24
N SER A 60 10.03 -11.59 -11.28
CA SER A 60 8.87 -12.50 -11.17
C SER A 60 9.22 -13.84 -10.51
N GLY A 61 10.48 -14.26 -10.59
CA GLY A 61 11.02 -15.49 -10.01
C GLY A 61 11.53 -15.37 -8.57
N TRP A 62 11.36 -14.23 -7.91
CA TRP A 62 11.72 -14.05 -6.50
C TRP A 62 10.81 -14.88 -5.58
N ASP A 63 11.42 -15.67 -4.69
CA ASP A 63 10.72 -16.35 -3.61
C ASP A 63 10.61 -15.43 -2.39
N VAL A 64 9.49 -14.69 -2.32
CA VAL A 64 9.19 -13.75 -1.23
C VAL A 64 8.41 -14.39 -0.07
N SER A 65 8.31 -15.73 -0.01
CA SER A 65 7.45 -16.43 0.96
C SER A 65 7.88 -16.31 2.43
N ASN A 66 9.07 -15.75 2.69
CA ASN A 66 9.58 -15.43 4.04
C ASN A 66 9.54 -13.92 4.35
N VAL A 67 9.12 -13.08 3.41
CA VAL A 67 9.04 -11.64 3.62
C VAL A 67 7.88 -11.30 4.57
N GLU A 68 8.19 -10.51 5.59
CA GLU A 68 7.26 -10.02 6.60
C GLU A 68 6.96 -8.52 6.42
N SER A 69 7.88 -7.73 5.85
CA SER A 69 7.66 -6.32 5.52
C SER A 69 7.96 -5.99 4.06
N MET A 70 7.03 -5.31 3.40
CA MET A 70 7.17 -4.77 2.04
C MET A 70 6.90 -3.25 1.98
N ASN A 71 6.94 -2.57 3.12
CA ASN A 71 6.61 -1.15 3.18
C ASN A 71 7.53 -0.31 2.29
N ASP A 72 6.97 0.69 1.61
CA ASP A 72 7.64 1.57 0.65
C ASP A 72 8.38 0.88 -0.52
N MET A 73 8.27 -0.44 -0.72
CA MET A 73 9.13 -1.18 -1.66
C MET A 73 9.15 -0.58 -3.08
N PHE A 74 8.01 -0.11 -3.58
CA PHE A 74 7.86 0.52 -4.90
C PHE A 74 7.31 1.96 -4.83
N HIS A 75 7.43 2.64 -3.69
CA HIS A 75 6.99 4.02 -3.53
C HIS A 75 7.67 4.92 -4.58
N GLY A 76 6.89 5.58 -5.44
CA GLY A 76 7.37 6.48 -6.49
C GLY A 76 8.05 5.78 -7.66
N SER A 77 8.05 4.44 -7.68
CA SER A 77 8.76 3.64 -8.67
C SER A 77 8.05 3.64 -10.04
N GLN A 78 8.85 3.54 -11.11
CA GLN A 78 8.35 3.27 -12.46
C GLN A 78 8.08 1.78 -12.73
N PHE A 79 8.31 0.91 -11.74
CA PHE A 79 8.11 -0.52 -11.85
C PHE A 79 6.65 -0.87 -12.19
N ASN A 80 6.46 -1.67 -13.23
CA ASN A 80 5.17 -2.23 -13.64
C ASN A 80 5.32 -3.67 -14.16
N GLY A 81 6.32 -4.40 -13.65
CA GLY A 81 6.58 -5.79 -13.99
C GLY A 81 5.59 -6.76 -13.33
N ASP A 82 5.62 -8.02 -13.78
CA ASP A 82 4.75 -9.07 -13.24
C ASP A 82 5.25 -9.58 -11.87
N ILE A 83 4.40 -9.43 -10.86
CA ILE A 83 4.58 -9.95 -9.49
C ILE A 83 3.34 -10.75 -9.03
N SER A 84 2.48 -11.14 -9.97
CA SER A 84 1.23 -11.86 -9.68
C SER A 84 1.46 -13.22 -9.01
N GLY A 85 2.62 -13.84 -9.27
CA GLY A 85 3.03 -15.14 -8.71
C GLY A 85 3.64 -15.10 -7.30
N TRP A 86 3.82 -13.91 -6.72
CA TRP A 86 4.44 -13.79 -5.40
C TRP A 86 3.56 -14.35 -4.28
N ASN A 87 4.18 -15.12 -3.38
CA ASN A 87 3.53 -15.57 -2.16
C ASN A 87 3.75 -14.55 -1.03
N VAL A 88 2.81 -13.64 -0.85
CA VAL A 88 2.85 -12.58 0.18
C VAL A 88 2.18 -12.97 1.50
N SER A 89 1.87 -14.26 1.71
CA SER A 89 1.05 -14.70 2.86
C SER A 89 1.67 -14.47 4.24
N LYS A 90 2.96 -14.12 4.35
CA LYS A 90 3.60 -13.75 5.63
C LYS A 90 3.76 -12.24 5.83
N VAL A 91 3.46 -11.44 4.81
CA VAL A 91 3.63 -9.99 4.89
C VAL A 91 2.63 -9.42 5.88
N GLN A 92 3.13 -8.58 6.79
CA GLN A 92 2.38 -7.90 7.84
C GLN A 92 2.24 -6.40 7.56
N ASP A 93 3.18 -5.82 6.82
CA ASP A 93 3.21 -4.40 6.47
C ASP A 93 3.39 -4.19 4.96
N MET A 94 2.38 -3.57 4.32
CA MET A 94 2.38 -3.13 2.92
C MET A 94 2.18 -1.61 2.81
N SER A 95 2.37 -0.87 3.91
CA SER A 95 2.19 0.58 3.90
C SER A 95 3.10 1.23 2.87
N TYR A 96 2.60 2.25 2.18
CA TYR A 96 3.32 3.01 1.15
C TYR A 96 3.83 2.19 -0.06
N MET A 97 3.56 0.86 -0.14
CA MET A 97 4.23 -0.05 -1.08
C MET A 97 4.14 0.42 -2.54
N PHE A 98 2.98 0.92 -2.98
CA PHE A 98 2.75 1.43 -4.34
C PHE A 98 2.31 2.90 -4.36
N GLN A 99 2.63 3.68 -3.32
CA GLN A 99 2.35 5.11 -3.32
C GLN A 99 3.03 5.78 -4.52
N SER A 100 2.30 6.62 -5.26
CA SER A 100 2.80 7.35 -6.44
C SER A 100 3.51 6.45 -7.47
N SER A 101 3.20 5.14 -7.48
CA SER A 101 3.82 4.15 -8.36
C SER A 101 3.12 4.09 -9.71
N ALA A 102 3.87 3.74 -10.76
CA ALA A 102 3.31 3.40 -12.06
C ALA A 102 2.65 1.99 -12.10
N PHE A 103 2.76 1.22 -11.02
CA PHE A 103 2.28 -0.16 -10.96
C PHE A 103 0.76 -0.26 -11.17
N ASN A 104 0.37 -1.12 -12.11
CA ASN A 104 -1.02 -1.49 -12.38
C ASN A 104 -1.13 -2.96 -12.83
N GLY A 105 -0.29 -3.82 -12.25
CA GLY A 105 -0.28 -5.27 -12.49
C GLY A 105 -1.37 -6.01 -11.70
N ASP A 106 -1.67 -7.24 -12.09
CA ASP A 106 -2.67 -8.08 -11.40
C ASP A 106 -2.09 -8.66 -10.10
N ILE A 107 -2.69 -8.28 -8.98
CA ILE A 107 -2.38 -8.76 -7.62
C ILE A 107 -3.64 -9.27 -6.90
N GLY A 108 -4.73 -9.50 -7.64
CA GLY A 108 -6.01 -9.94 -7.06
C GLY A 108 -5.96 -11.32 -6.41
N ASN A 109 -4.95 -12.13 -6.76
CA ASN A 109 -4.73 -13.47 -6.21
C ASN A 109 -3.81 -13.50 -4.98
N TRP A 110 -3.27 -12.35 -4.54
CA TRP A 110 -2.44 -12.30 -3.35
C TRP A 110 -3.22 -12.67 -2.10
N ASN A 111 -2.61 -13.49 -1.24
CA ASN A 111 -3.14 -13.75 0.08
C ASN A 111 -2.62 -12.68 1.05
N VAL A 112 -3.47 -11.69 1.35
CA VAL A 112 -3.16 -10.56 2.25
C VAL A 112 -3.74 -10.73 3.66
N SER A 113 -4.20 -11.94 4.04
CA SER A 113 -4.91 -12.18 5.30
C SER A 113 -4.10 -11.91 6.57
N ASN A 114 -2.77 -11.78 6.46
CA ASN A 114 -1.87 -11.47 7.57
C ASN A 114 -1.39 -10.01 7.59
N VAL A 115 -1.77 -9.21 6.61
CA VAL A 115 -1.39 -7.80 6.54
C VAL A 115 -2.18 -7.01 7.58
N GLY A 116 -1.47 -6.29 8.44
CA GLY A 116 -2.05 -5.40 9.44
C GLY A 116 -2.10 -3.94 8.99
N ASN A 117 -1.10 -3.50 8.21
CA ASN A 117 -0.98 -2.11 7.77
C ASN A 117 -0.98 -2.02 6.23
N MET A 118 -1.95 -1.27 5.69
CA MET A 118 -2.07 -0.94 4.26
C MET A 118 -2.16 0.58 4.03
N SER A 119 -1.76 1.40 5.02
CA SER A 119 -1.83 2.85 4.89
C SER A 119 -1.01 3.35 3.70
N CYS A 120 -1.56 4.32 2.97
CA CYS A 120 -0.97 4.91 1.77
C CYS A 120 -0.61 3.92 0.63
N MET A 121 -1.01 2.64 0.68
CA MET A 121 -0.52 1.62 -0.25
C MET A 121 -0.73 2.00 -1.73
N PHE A 122 -1.84 2.67 -2.07
CA PHE A 122 -2.16 3.15 -3.43
C PHE A 122 -2.46 4.66 -3.47
N LEU A 123 -1.93 5.44 -2.52
CA LEU A 123 -2.00 6.90 -2.54
C LEU A 123 -1.37 7.43 -3.83
N ASP A 124 -2.05 8.33 -4.55
CA ASP A 124 -1.60 8.88 -5.84
C ASP A 124 -1.26 7.81 -6.91
N SER A 125 -1.82 6.60 -6.80
CA SER A 125 -1.50 5.48 -7.69
C SER A 125 -2.43 5.41 -8.91
N GLN A 126 -1.89 4.88 -10.02
CA GLN A 126 -2.67 4.50 -11.21
C GLN A 126 -3.33 3.12 -11.10
N PHE A 127 -3.15 2.43 -9.97
CA PHE A 127 -3.68 1.10 -9.74
C PHE A 127 -5.22 1.09 -9.81
N ASN A 128 -5.76 0.20 -10.65
CA ASN A 128 -7.21 0.00 -10.80
C ASN A 128 -7.53 -1.44 -11.23
N ARG A 129 -6.96 -2.42 -10.52
CA ARG A 129 -7.22 -3.85 -10.74
C ARG A 129 -8.18 -4.41 -9.71
N ASP A 130 -8.71 -5.60 -10.02
CA ASP A 130 -9.63 -6.31 -9.14
C ASP A 130 -8.88 -6.85 -7.91
N ILE A 131 -9.30 -6.38 -6.73
CA ILE A 131 -8.84 -6.82 -5.41
C ILE A 131 -10.03 -7.22 -4.52
N SER A 132 -11.18 -7.51 -5.13
CA SER A 132 -12.42 -7.87 -4.45
C SER A 132 -12.28 -9.13 -3.58
N ARG A 133 -11.31 -9.99 -3.88
CA ARG A 133 -11.05 -11.27 -3.18
C ARG A 133 -10.10 -11.18 -2.01
N TRP A 134 -9.51 -10.01 -1.75
CA TRP A 134 -8.60 -9.83 -0.63
C TRP A 134 -9.33 -10.03 0.70
N ASP A 135 -8.76 -10.87 1.56
CA ASP A 135 -9.16 -10.97 2.96
C ASP A 135 -8.42 -9.89 3.74
N VAL A 136 -9.09 -8.77 3.99
CA VAL A 136 -8.55 -7.62 4.76
C VAL A 136 -8.94 -7.66 6.24
N SER A 137 -9.44 -8.80 6.73
CA SER A 137 -9.97 -8.89 8.09
C SER A 137 -8.93 -8.68 9.20
N SER A 138 -7.63 -8.80 8.91
CA SER A 138 -6.54 -8.51 9.86
C SER A 138 -6.05 -7.05 9.84
N VAL A 139 -6.48 -6.26 8.86
CA VAL A 139 -5.97 -4.89 8.67
C VAL A 139 -6.53 -3.98 9.77
N PHE A 140 -5.65 -3.20 10.39
CA PHE A 140 -6.01 -2.18 11.38
C PHE A 140 -5.84 -0.74 10.86
N ASP A 141 -5.05 -0.51 9.82
CA ASP A 141 -4.83 0.81 9.22
C ASP A 141 -4.92 0.79 7.69
N MET A 142 -5.85 1.59 7.15
CA MET A 142 -6.09 1.85 5.73
C MET A 142 -6.06 3.36 5.42
N SER A 143 -5.47 4.17 6.29
CA SER A 143 -5.40 5.62 6.12
C SER A 143 -4.79 5.96 4.76
N ASN A 144 -5.42 6.87 4.01
CA ASN A 144 -4.97 7.33 2.71
C ASN A 144 -4.79 6.24 1.63
N MET A 145 -5.26 5.00 1.85
CA MET A 145 -4.93 3.87 0.97
C MET A 145 -5.26 4.13 -0.50
N PHE A 146 -6.37 4.82 -0.80
CA PHE A 146 -6.82 5.18 -2.15
C PHE A 146 -6.99 6.69 -2.35
N ALA A 147 -6.38 7.52 -1.51
CA ALA A 147 -6.43 8.97 -1.70
C ALA A 147 -5.79 9.34 -3.05
N HIS A 148 -6.41 10.28 -3.77
CA HIS A 148 -6.03 10.72 -5.12
C HIS A 148 -5.92 9.58 -6.18
N SER A 149 -6.45 8.39 -5.87
CA SER A 149 -6.34 7.20 -6.73
C SER A 149 -7.41 7.18 -7.83
N GLN A 150 -7.08 6.47 -8.92
CA GLN A 150 -8.05 6.09 -9.98
C GLN A 150 -8.85 4.83 -9.62
N PHE A 151 -8.58 4.21 -8.47
CA PHE A 151 -9.25 2.98 -8.05
C PHE A 151 -10.78 3.16 -7.93
N ASN A 152 -11.52 2.28 -8.60
CA ASN A 152 -12.98 2.22 -8.51
C ASN A 152 -13.50 0.77 -8.57
N GLY A 153 -12.70 -0.17 -8.04
CA GLY A 153 -13.06 -1.59 -7.99
C GLY A 153 -14.13 -1.90 -6.92
N ASP A 154 -14.74 -3.08 -7.02
CA ASP A 154 -15.69 -3.56 -6.02
C ASP A 154 -14.95 -4.07 -4.79
N ILE A 155 -15.21 -3.42 -3.65
CA ILE A 155 -14.69 -3.77 -2.32
C ILE A 155 -15.84 -3.96 -1.31
N SER A 156 -17.07 -4.12 -1.80
CA SER A 156 -18.28 -4.25 -0.96
C SER A 156 -18.24 -5.44 0.00
N GLN A 157 -17.47 -6.48 -0.35
CA GLN A 157 -17.34 -7.72 0.43
C GLN A 157 -16.17 -7.73 1.42
N TRP A 158 -15.38 -6.66 1.48
CA TRP A 158 -14.28 -6.57 2.43
C TRP A 158 -14.79 -6.55 3.88
N ASN A 159 -14.21 -7.40 4.72
CA ASN A 159 -14.46 -7.37 6.14
C ASN A 159 -13.54 -6.35 6.82
N VAL A 160 -14.06 -5.15 7.09
CA VAL A 160 -13.31 -4.04 7.69
C VAL A 160 -13.53 -3.89 9.20
N SER A 161 -14.10 -4.89 9.88
CA SER A 161 -14.50 -4.76 11.29
C SER A 161 -13.35 -4.52 12.27
N ASN A 162 -12.12 -4.86 11.86
CA ASN A 162 -10.91 -4.67 12.67
C ASN A 162 -10.17 -3.36 12.36
N VAL A 163 -10.55 -2.66 11.29
CA VAL A 163 -9.88 -1.42 10.90
C VAL A 163 -10.17 -0.33 11.94
N LYS A 164 -9.10 0.34 12.37
CA LYS A 164 -9.13 1.45 13.34
C LYS A 164 -8.92 2.79 12.67
N MET A 165 -8.19 2.84 11.56
CA MET A 165 -7.85 4.09 10.87
C MET A 165 -8.21 3.98 9.39
N MET A 166 -9.10 4.87 8.93
CA MET A 166 -9.52 5.06 7.54
C MET A 166 -9.46 6.55 7.16
N ILE A 167 -8.60 7.31 7.84
CA ILE A 167 -8.43 8.74 7.60
C ILE A 167 -8.13 8.96 6.13
N GLU A 168 -8.91 9.82 5.48
CA GLU A 168 -8.70 10.22 4.08
C GLU A 168 -8.63 9.05 3.08
N MET A 169 -9.11 7.85 3.42
CA MET A 169 -8.92 6.62 2.62
C MET A 169 -9.29 6.80 1.14
N PHE A 170 -10.34 7.56 0.84
CA PHE A 170 -10.82 7.87 -0.51
C PHE A 170 -10.76 9.36 -0.85
N SER A 171 -10.01 10.17 -0.10
CA SER A 171 -9.90 11.61 -0.31
C SER A 171 -9.47 11.92 -1.75
N PHE A 172 -10.18 12.82 -2.44
CA PHE A 172 -9.97 13.19 -3.85
C PHE A 172 -9.92 12.03 -4.86
N SER A 173 -10.43 10.86 -4.49
CA SER A 173 -10.41 9.67 -5.36
C SER A 173 -11.57 9.64 -6.37
N GLN A 174 -11.45 8.77 -7.38
CA GLN A 174 -12.54 8.45 -8.32
C GLN A 174 -13.56 7.44 -7.76
N PHE A 175 -13.41 7.00 -6.51
CA PHE A 175 -14.20 5.92 -5.95
C PHE A 175 -15.68 6.27 -5.85
N THR A 176 -16.53 5.33 -6.27
CA THR A 176 -18.01 5.42 -6.26
C THR A 176 -18.69 4.12 -5.87
N GLY A 177 -17.91 3.13 -5.41
CA GLY A 177 -18.39 1.81 -5.05
C GLY A 177 -19.36 1.82 -3.87
N ASP A 178 -20.25 0.83 -3.82
CA ASP A 178 -21.17 0.67 -2.69
C ASP A 178 -20.49 -0.10 -1.54
N ILE A 179 -20.31 0.58 -0.42
CA ILE A 179 -19.75 0.02 0.81
C ILE A 179 -20.76 0.08 1.97
N SER A 180 -22.05 0.20 1.68
CA SER A 180 -23.11 0.25 2.70
C SER A 180 -23.20 -1.01 3.57
N GLY A 181 -22.61 -2.13 3.10
CA GLY A 181 -22.50 -3.38 3.84
C GLY A 181 -21.32 -3.47 4.80
N TRP A 182 -20.40 -2.49 4.81
CA TRP A 182 -19.26 -2.51 5.71
C TRP A 182 -19.69 -2.37 7.17
N ASN A 183 -19.10 -3.21 8.02
CA ASN A 183 -19.29 -3.14 9.46
C ASN A 183 -18.01 -2.60 10.11
N PHE A 184 -18.11 -1.51 10.83
CA PHE A 184 -16.96 -0.80 11.41
C PHE A 184 -16.71 -1.17 12.86
N SER A 185 -15.46 -1.06 13.28
CA SER A 185 -15.11 -0.97 14.69
C SER A 185 -15.78 0.27 15.30
N LYS A 186 -16.22 0.18 16.58
CA LYS A 186 -16.78 1.33 17.30
C LYS A 186 -15.83 2.52 17.40
N ASP A 187 -14.53 2.23 17.49
CA ASP A 187 -13.48 3.23 17.64
C ASP A 187 -12.78 3.55 16.31
N VAL A 188 -13.44 3.30 15.17
CA VAL A 188 -12.84 3.62 13.87
C VAL A 188 -12.72 5.13 13.71
N CYS A 189 -11.57 5.60 13.23
CA CYS A 189 -11.38 6.96 12.76
C CYS A 189 -11.60 7.01 11.24
N VAL A 190 -12.63 7.72 10.81
CA VAL A 190 -13.01 7.90 9.39
C VAL A 190 -12.87 9.36 8.94
N PHE A 191 -12.06 10.14 9.65
CA PHE A 191 -11.89 11.57 9.39
C PHE A 191 -11.53 11.83 7.91
N ASP A 192 -12.31 12.69 7.27
CA ASP A 192 -12.16 13.09 5.86
C ASP A 192 -12.09 11.91 4.87
N MET A 193 -12.66 10.76 5.22
CA MET A 193 -12.57 9.52 4.43
C MET A 193 -12.97 9.72 2.96
N PHE A 194 -13.96 10.58 2.69
CA PHE A 194 -14.47 10.87 1.35
C PHE A 194 -14.22 12.30 0.86
N TYR A 195 -13.43 13.10 1.57
CA TYR A 195 -13.24 14.51 1.26
C TYR A 195 -12.78 14.74 -0.18
N GLY A 196 -13.50 15.55 -0.95
CA GLY A 196 -13.21 15.83 -2.36
C GLY A 196 -13.37 14.64 -3.31
N SER A 197 -13.80 13.48 -2.83
CA SER A 197 -13.99 12.27 -3.65
C SER A 197 -15.18 12.40 -4.60
N LEU A 198 -15.19 11.60 -5.67
CA LEU A 198 -16.33 11.55 -6.58
C LEU A 198 -17.62 11.06 -5.89
N MET A 199 -17.51 10.25 -4.85
CA MET A 199 -18.64 9.81 -4.02
C MET A 199 -19.27 10.99 -3.27
N GLU A 200 -18.46 11.82 -2.63
CA GLU A 200 -18.93 13.01 -1.92
C GLU A 200 -19.57 14.02 -2.88
N LEU A 201 -18.90 14.33 -4.00
CA LEU A 201 -19.38 15.27 -5.00
C LEU A 201 -20.72 14.85 -5.64
N LYS A 202 -21.01 13.55 -5.69
CA LYS A 202 -22.31 13.02 -6.15
C LYS A 202 -23.41 13.08 -5.09
N GLY A 203 -23.13 13.64 -3.92
CA GLY A 203 -24.06 13.68 -2.79
C GLY A 203 -24.33 12.30 -2.19
N ARG A 204 -23.40 11.35 -2.34
CA ARG A 204 -23.50 9.98 -1.83
C ARG A 204 -22.64 9.66 -0.59
N PRO A 205 -22.19 10.60 0.28
CA PRO A 205 -21.70 10.16 1.58
C PRO A 205 -22.85 9.44 2.30
N LEU A 206 -22.60 8.22 2.76
CA LEU A 206 -23.59 7.45 3.48
C LEU A 206 -23.88 8.16 4.80
N GLU A 207 -25.15 8.25 5.20
CA GLU A 207 -25.56 8.99 6.42
C GLU A 207 -24.84 8.48 7.67
N TRP A 208 -24.47 7.19 7.68
CA TRP A 208 -23.67 6.61 8.75
C TRP A 208 -22.22 7.14 8.81
N CYS A 209 -21.60 7.54 7.68
CA CYS A 209 -20.26 8.13 7.67
C CYS A 209 -20.26 9.47 8.40
N LYS A 210 -21.24 10.32 8.08
CA LYS A 210 -21.38 11.65 8.67
C LYS A 210 -21.57 11.56 10.18
N ASN A 211 -22.38 10.61 10.64
CA ASN A 211 -22.59 10.39 12.07
C ASN A 211 -21.29 9.97 12.80
N LEU A 212 -20.47 9.11 12.19
CA LEU A 212 -19.17 8.71 12.78
C LEU A 212 -18.17 9.86 12.84
N GLU A 213 -18.08 10.69 11.78
CA GLU A 213 -17.24 11.89 11.76
C GLU A 213 -17.67 12.91 12.80
N GLU A 214 -18.97 13.22 12.89
CA GLU A 214 -19.55 14.14 13.87
C GLU A 214 -19.32 13.65 15.31
N GLU A 215 -19.50 12.35 15.58
CA GLU A 215 -19.21 11.77 16.89
C GLU A 215 -17.72 11.84 17.23
N TRP A 216 -16.83 11.59 16.25
CA TRP A 216 -15.39 11.68 16.47
C TRP A 216 -14.94 13.11 16.76
N GLN A 217 -15.36 14.09 15.96
CA GLN A 217 -15.05 15.51 16.16
C GLN A 217 -15.55 16.04 17.50
N LYS A 218 -16.72 15.56 17.95
CA LYS A 218 -17.26 15.91 19.26
C LYS A 218 -16.41 15.37 20.41
N ASN A 219 -15.80 14.20 20.24
CA ASN A 219 -14.98 13.54 21.25
C ASN A 219 -13.50 13.97 21.19
N HIS A 220 -13.06 14.55 20.08
CA HIS A 220 -11.70 15.06 19.86
C HIS A 220 -11.78 16.47 19.29
N PRO A 221 -12.25 17.46 20.09
CA PRO A 221 -12.30 18.84 19.63
C PRO A 221 -10.88 19.29 19.24
N PRO A 222 -10.74 20.13 18.19
CA PRO A 222 -9.45 20.70 17.85
C PRO A 222 -8.86 21.40 19.08
N VAL A 223 -7.60 21.09 19.39
CA VAL A 223 -6.84 21.83 20.39
C VAL A 223 -6.79 23.28 19.89
N SER A 224 -7.37 24.21 20.65
CA SER A 224 -7.34 25.63 20.28
C SER A 224 -5.89 26.08 20.17
N ASP A 225 -5.58 26.92 19.17
CA ASP A 225 -4.26 27.55 19.00
C ASP A 225 -3.76 28.22 20.29
N ASP A 226 -4.65 28.56 21.22
CA ASP A 226 -4.37 29.11 22.55
C ASP A 226 -3.66 28.14 23.53
N GLU A 227 -3.54 26.84 23.21
CA GLU A 227 -2.82 25.83 24.02
C GLU A 227 -1.41 25.48 23.49
N LEU A 228 -1.03 25.98 22.32
CA LEU A 228 0.33 25.89 21.80
C LEU A 228 1.16 27.03 22.41
N GLY A 229 1.75 26.78 23.58
CA GLY A 229 2.73 27.69 24.18
C GLY A 229 3.86 28.02 23.19
N ASP A 230 4.24 29.30 23.16
CA ASP A 230 5.26 29.96 22.31
C ASP A 230 6.70 29.39 22.42
N ASP A 231 6.90 28.12 22.78
CA ASP A 231 8.21 27.51 22.93
C ASP A 231 8.43 26.39 21.90
N LEU A 232 8.66 26.77 20.64
CA LEU A 232 9.47 25.96 19.73
C LEU A 232 10.57 26.83 19.10
N PRO A 233 11.85 26.48 19.30
CA PRO A 233 12.97 27.26 18.77
C PRO A 233 13.09 27.04 17.25
N PHE A 234 13.42 28.14 16.56
CA PHE A 234 13.78 28.20 15.14
C PHE A 234 14.89 27.23 14.73
#